data_AF-A0A7Y6AG01-F1
#
_entry.id   AF-A0A7Y6AG01-F1
#
_cell.length_a   1.000
_cell.length_b   1.000
_cell.length_c   1.000
_cell.angle_alpha   90.00
_cell.angle_beta   90.00
_cell.angle_gamma   90.00
#
_symmetry.space_group_name_H-M   'P 1'
#
loop_
_entity.id
_entity.type
_entity.pdbx_description
1 polymer ?
#
loop_
_entity_poly.entity_id
_entity_poly.type
_entity_poly.pdbx_seq_one_letter_code
_entity_poly.pdbx_strand_id
1 'polypeptide(L)' 'RREPDPEDARAVRVVLTEAGAELAEEFYAETCRRVDVLSSGLDDAERETLARLLGRVVLDNEVPTVFMEADGTFRVTHG' A
#
# COMPACT_ATOMS: atom_id res chain seq x y z
N ARG A 1 -2.73 -12.32 -12.37
CA ARG A 1 -2.30 -12.60 -13.76
C ARG A 1 -0.95 -11.94 -14.02
N ARG A 2 -0.10 -12.55 -14.86
CA ARG A 2 1.19 -11.99 -15.31
C ARG A 2 1.03 -11.49 -16.73
N GLU A 3 1.44 -10.25 -17.00
CA GLU A 3 1.34 -9.62 -18.32
C GLU A 3 2.69 -8.99 -18.70
N PRO A 4 3.12 -9.07 -19.97
CA PRO A 4 4.34 -8.40 -20.41
C PRO A 4 4.25 -6.89 -20.16
N ASP A 5 5.35 -6.27 -19.73
CA ASP A 5 5.38 -4.81 -19.62
C ASP A 5 5.51 -4.19 -21.04
N PRO A 6 4.61 -3.27 -21.43
CA PRO A 6 4.73 -2.57 -22.71
C PRO A 6 5.98 -1.69 -22.84
N GLU A 7 6.61 -1.30 -21.72
CA GLU A 7 7.76 -0.38 -21.69
C GLU A 7 9.11 -1.10 -21.53
N ASP A 8 9.13 -2.35 -21.04
CA ASP A 8 10.33 -3.20 -20.99
C ASP A 8 9.96 -4.67 -21.25
N ALA A 9 10.40 -5.20 -22.39
CA ALA A 9 10.15 -6.59 -22.78
C ALA A 9 10.75 -7.65 -21.83
N ARG A 10 11.64 -7.24 -20.91
CA ARG A 10 12.21 -8.11 -19.86
C ARG A 10 11.40 -8.07 -18.56
N ALA A 11 10.46 -7.14 -18.42
CA ALA A 11 9.64 -6.97 -17.24
C ALA A 11 8.26 -7.63 -17.40
N VAL A 12 7.68 -8.03 -16.26
CA VAL A 12 6.35 -8.64 -16.18
C VAL A 12 5.55 -7.91 -15.11
N ARG A 13 4.38 -7.41 -15.49
CA ARG A 13 3.40 -6.83 -14.56
C ARG A 13 2.59 -7.94 -13.91
N VAL A 14 2.40 -7.86 -12.60
CA VAL A 14 1.51 -8.75 -11.85
C VAL A 14 0.27 -7.94 -11.48
N VAL A 15 -0.88 -8.42 -11.95
CA VAL A 15 -2.19 -7.84 -11.66
C VAL A 15 -2.98 -8.84 -10.82
N LEU A 16 -3.76 -8.37 -9.86
CA LEU A 16 -4.71 -9.24 -9.16
C LEU A 16 -5.74 -9.82 -10.16
N THR A 17 -6.18 -11.05 -9.93
CA THR A 17 -7.39 -11.57 -10.57
C THR A 17 -8.61 -10.95 -9.91
N GLU A 18 -9.80 -11.06 -10.51
CA GLU A 18 -11.05 -10.57 -9.91
C GLU A 18 -11.24 -11.08 -8.46
N ALA A 19 -11.20 -12.41 -8.26
CA ALA A 19 -11.23 -13.01 -6.92
C ALA A 19 -10.06 -12.58 -6.01
N GLY A 20 -8.94 -12.15 -6.60
CA GLY A 20 -7.79 -11.64 -5.85
C GLY A 20 -7.98 -10.19 -5.41
N ALA A 21 -8.68 -9.39 -6.22
CA ALA A 21 -9.06 -8.02 -5.90
C ALA A 21 -10.10 -8.00 -4.78
N GLU A 22 -11.13 -8.86 -4.86
CA GLU A 22 -12.12 -9.02 -3.78
C GLU A 22 -11.46 -9.40 -2.46
N LEU A 23 -10.55 -10.39 -2.47
CA LEU A 23 -9.80 -10.78 -1.28
C LEU A 23 -8.89 -9.65 -0.77
N ALA A 24 -8.27 -8.88 -1.66
CA ALA A 24 -7.43 -7.75 -1.27
C ALA A 24 -8.25 -6.65 -0.61
N GLU A 25 -9.46 -6.37 -1.08
CA GLU A 25 -10.37 -5.40 -0.46
C GLU A 25 -10.79 -5.84 0.95
N GLU A 26 -11.18 -7.11 1.12
CA GLU A 26 -11.52 -7.67 2.43
C GLU A 26 -10.33 -7.58 3.41
N PHE A 27 -9.15 -7.96 2.94
CA PHE A 27 -7.92 -7.90 3.72
C PHE A 27 -7.53 -6.46 4.07
N TYR A 28 -7.67 -5.53 3.13
CA TYR A 28 -7.39 -4.11 3.35
C TYR A 28 -8.32 -3.55 4.44
N ALA A 29 -9.62 -3.81 4.33
CA ALA A 29 -10.61 -3.36 5.31
C ALA A 29 -10.32 -3.91 6.71
N GLU A 30 -9.99 -5.20 6.83
CA GLU A 30 -9.62 -5.80 8.11
C GLU A 30 -8.30 -5.27 8.66
N THR A 31 -7.31 -5.03 7.79
CA THR A 31 -6.03 -4.46 8.20
C THR A 31 -6.21 -3.04 8.73
N CYS A 32 -7.00 -2.20 8.04
CA CYS A 32 -7.35 -0.86 8.53
C CYS A 32 -7.99 -0.93 9.92
N ARG A 33 -9.01 -1.78 10.11
CA ARG A 33 -9.65 -1.95 11.43
C ARG A 33 -8.64 -2.30 12.52
N ARG A 34 -7.76 -3.26 12.26
CA ARG A 34 -6.75 -3.69 13.25
C ARG A 34 -5.75 -2.58 13.55
N VAL A 35 -5.33 -1.81 12.55
CA VAL A 35 -4.42 -0.67 12.71
C VAL A 35 -5.10 0.47 13.47
N ASP A 36 -6.37 0.75 13.22
CA ASP A 36 -7.13 1.78 13.95
C ASP A 36 -7.25 1.45 15.45
N VAL A 37 -7.40 0.17 15.78
CA VAL A 37 -7.43 -0.30 17.17
C VAL A 37 -6.10 -0.04 17.89
N LEU A 38 -4.95 -0.14 17.20
CA LEU A 38 -3.64 0.09 17.82
C LEU A 38 -3.48 1.52 18.34
N SER A 39 -4.16 2.47 17.72
CA SER A 39 -4.13 3.87 18.11
C SER A 39 -5.32 4.27 19.00
N SER A 40 -6.22 3.33 19.36
CA SER A 40 -7.45 3.58 20.14
C SER A 40 -7.25 4.33 21.46
N GLY A 41 -6.08 4.20 22.09
CA GLY A 41 -5.74 4.89 23.34
C GLY A 41 -5.21 6.32 23.16
N LEU A 42 -5.00 6.78 21.93
CA LEU A 42 -4.51 8.11 21.62
C LEU A 42 -5.66 9.06 21.33
N ASP A 43 -5.56 10.28 21.83
CA ASP A 43 -6.45 11.38 21.44
C ASP A 43 -6.15 11.88 20.01
N ASP A 44 -7.00 12.78 19.51
CA ASP A 44 -6.89 13.28 18.13
C ASP A 44 -5.56 14.01 17.87
N ALA A 45 -5.03 14.74 18.86
CA ALA A 45 -3.77 15.49 18.72
C ALA A 45 -2.55 14.56 18.75
N GLU A 46 -2.60 13.52 19.58
CA GLU A 46 -1.60 12.46 19.64
C GLU A 46 -1.58 11.66 18.33
N ARG A 47 -2.75 11.30 17.80
CA ARG A 47 -2.90 10.63 16.49
C ARG A 47 -2.34 11.46 15.36
N GLU A 48 -2.66 12.76 15.32
CA GLU A 48 -2.13 13.66 14.32
C GLU A 48 -0.60 13.75 14.40
N THR A 49 -0.06 13.83 15.63
CA THR A 49 1.39 13.87 15.85
C THR A 49 2.06 12.60 15.37
N LEU A 50 1.51 11.43 15.69
CA LEU A 50 2.02 10.14 15.24
C LEU A 50 2.00 10.04 13.71
N ALA A 51 0.91 10.45 13.06
CA ALA A 51 0.79 10.46 11.61
C ALA A 51 1.86 11.34 10.95
N ARG A 52 2.12 12.53 11.49
CA ARG A 52 3.19 13.42 10.99
C ARG A 52 4.57 12.79 11.11
N LEU A 53 4.88 12.14 12.23
CA LEU A 53 6.19 11.51 12.45
C LEU A 53 6.40 10.30 11.52
N LEU A 54 5.40 9.43 11.39
CA LEU A 54 5.47 8.29 10.47
C LEU A 54 5.55 8.73 9.02
N GLY A 55 4.76 9.73 8.62
CA GLY A 55 4.81 10.31 7.28
C GLY A 55 6.20 10.85 6.93
N ARG A 56 6.86 11.53 7.88
CA ARG A 56 8.24 12.00 7.70
C ARG A 56 9.21 10.83 7.50
N VAL A 57 9.12 9.75 8.28
CA VAL A 57 9.99 8.59 8.11
C VAL A 57 9.83 7.97 6.71
N VAL A 58 8.59 7.85 6.22
CA VAL A 58 8.32 7.30 4.88
C VAL A 58 8.93 8.18 3.78
N LEU A 59 8.69 9.50 3.86
CA LEU A 59 9.20 10.46 2.88
C LEU A 59 10.73 10.55 2.89
N ASP A 60 11.34 10.62 4.08
CA ASP A 60 12.78 10.77 4.24
C ASP A 60 13.57 9.52 3.79
N ASN A 61 12.93 8.34 3.79
CA ASN A 61 13.57 7.08 3.35
C ASN A 61 13.36 6.76 1.87
N GLU A 62 12.79 7.70 1.09
CA GLU A 62 12.45 7.49 -0.32
C GLU A 62 11.70 6.16 -0.56
N VAL A 63 10.94 5.71 0.45
CA VAL A 63 10.21 4.45 0.36
C VAL A 63 9.25 4.63 -0.81
N PRO A 64 9.32 3.77 -1.84
CA PRO A 64 8.34 3.81 -2.93
C PRO A 64 6.96 3.82 -2.28
N THR A 65 6.04 4.63 -2.75
CA THR A 65 4.65 4.64 -2.27
C THR A 65 4.09 3.23 -2.45
N VAL A 66 4.26 2.35 -1.46
CA VAL A 66 3.65 1.01 -1.41
C VAL A 66 2.23 1.20 -0.89
N PHE A 67 1.48 2.02 -1.60
CA PHE A 67 0.05 2.13 -1.47
C PHE A 67 -0.48 1.70 -2.82
N MET A 68 -1.48 0.82 -2.79
CA MET A 68 -2.20 0.39 -3.98
C MET A 68 -2.46 1.61 -4.86
N GLU A 69 -1.84 1.65 -6.05
CA GLU A 69 -2.41 2.44 -7.14
C GLU A 69 -3.88 2.00 -7.24
N ALA A 70 -4.79 2.94 -7.43
CA ALA A 70 -6.24 2.69 -7.36
C ALA A 70 -6.74 1.63 -8.37
N ASP A 71 -5.86 1.11 -9.22
CA ASP A 71 -6.07 0.05 -10.20
C ASP A 71 -5.51 -1.34 -9.78
N GLY A 72 -5.00 -1.48 -8.55
CA GLY A 72 -4.51 -2.77 -8.02
C GLY A 72 -3.24 -3.27 -8.69
N THR A 73 -2.49 -2.41 -9.37
CA THR A 73 -1.20 -2.78 -9.98
C THR A 73 -0.03 -2.56 -9.03
N PHE A 74 0.91 -3.51 -9.03
CA PHE A 74 2.15 -3.42 -8.28
C PHE A 74 3.33 -3.32 -9.25
N ARG A 75 4.02 -2.17 -9.27
CA ARG A 75 5.28 -2.00 -9.99
C ARG A 75 6.45 -2.14 -9.01
N VAL A 76 7.30 -3.13 -9.24
CA VAL A 76 8.62 -3.19 -8.60
C VAL A 76 9.64 -2.64 -9.60
N THR A 77 10.09 -1.41 -9.39
CA THR A 77 11.26 -0.88 -10.09
C THR A 77 12.51 -1.25 -9.29
N HIS A 78 13.27 -2.24 -9.77
CA HIS A 78 14.64 -2.44 -9.33
C HIS A 78 15.53 -1.45 -10.09
N GLY A 79 16.39 -0.73 -9.35
CA GLY A 79 17.50 0.05 -9.91
C GLY A 79 18.66 -0.82 -10.39
#